data_AF-A0A9P6MSC5-F1
#
_entry.id   AF-A0A9P6MSC5-F1
#
_cell.length_a   1.000
_cell.length_b   1.000
_cell.length_c   1.000
_cell.angle_alpha   90.00
_cell.angle_beta   90.00
_cell.angle_gamma   90.00
#
_symmetry.space_group_name_H-M   'P 1'
#
loop_
_entity.id
_entity.type
_entity.pdbx_description
1 polymer ?
#
loop_
_entity_poly.entity_id
_entity_poly.type
_entity_poly.pdbx_seq_one_letter_code
_entity_poly.pdbx_strand_id
1 'polypeptide(L)'
;FCANDPEHLLHAALLVAPYCDAVDINLGCPQHIARRGHYGSFLMEDWPLISSMISTLHKYLPIPVTAKIRVFPEAEKTVAYAKMVVEAGAQVLVVHGRLREMKGHLTGVADWEKIRLVQEAVGHLVPVIANGNILYHEDVERCLEKTGCAGVMSAEGNLYNPAIFTPNHPESWRLAEEYLTICDELDTKIAYTRGHLFKIFQPCLSIHTDLRTELGLTNSREAMWEVTRKLKERLIKDEEDSKQRGESFEGRVNDKGFPILPHWVAQPYFRQPMPPQDQKKSEGGGEAALTSTKRTAEASGHREDEEHGPIVKIKPSKNKKVKVAPSICNDAKCQNSFSPKCIYQMCKGCCRLHQRARDQFDCPSHPINSVRKDKQRLPRVDSQEAIGLVALEGMFVNPQDEEVVTHHDHGVQQEQEQPEQKQERCLIL
;
A
#
# COMPACT_ATOMS: atom_id res chain seq x y z
N PHE A 1 -1.68 -5.33 -12.76
CA PHE A 1 -2.51 -4.21 -13.26
C PHE A 1 -3.86 -4.13 -12.57
N CYS A 2 -4.44 -2.93 -12.57
CA CYS A 2 -5.87 -2.70 -12.29
C CYS A 2 -6.49 -2.16 -13.59
N ALA A 3 -7.51 -2.81 -14.11
CA ALA A 3 -8.18 -2.40 -15.35
C ALA A 3 -9.63 -2.88 -15.35
N ASN A 4 -10.39 -2.42 -16.33
CA ASN A 4 -11.79 -2.79 -16.60
C ASN A 4 -12.13 -2.74 -18.09
N ASP A 5 -11.09 -2.76 -18.93
CA ASP A 5 -11.18 -2.75 -20.37
C ASP A 5 -10.08 -3.67 -20.92
N PRO A 6 -10.42 -4.77 -21.62
CA PRO A 6 -9.44 -5.76 -22.07
C PRO A 6 -8.38 -5.21 -23.03
N GLU A 7 -8.75 -4.30 -23.94
CA GLU A 7 -7.83 -3.76 -24.94
C GLU A 7 -6.79 -2.83 -24.30
N HIS A 8 -7.23 -1.90 -23.46
CA HIS A 8 -6.33 -1.03 -22.70
C HIS A 8 -5.41 -1.85 -21.78
N LEU A 9 -5.94 -2.89 -21.13
CA LEU A 9 -5.15 -3.78 -20.29
C LEU A 9 -4.07 -4.51 -21.11
N LEU A 10 -4.42 -5.04 -22.29
CA LEU A 10 -3.48 -5.72 -23.17
C LEU A 10 -2.37 -4.79 -23.64
N HIS A 11 -2.71 -3.60 -24.12
CA HIS A 11 -1.70 -2.62 -24.56
C HIS A 11 -0.75 -2.25 -23.41
N ALA A 12 -1.26 -2.02 -22.20
CA ALA A 12 -0.43 -1.73 -21.04
C ALA A 12 0.47 -2.92 -20.64
N ALA A 13 -0.07 -4.15 -20.73
CA ALA A 13 0.66 -5.36 -20.39
C ALA A 13 1.79 -5.68 -21.39
N LEU A 14 1.57 -5.48 -22.69
CA LEU A 14 2.58 -5.66 -23.72
C LEU A 14 3.78 -4.71 -23.55
N LEU A 15 3.56 -3.50 -23.04
CA LEU A 15 4.64 -2.55 -22.76
C LEU A 15 5.59 -3.01 -21.64
N VAL A 16 5.08 -3.76 -20.65
CA VAL A 16 5.88 -4.21 -19.51
C VAL A 16 6.39 -5.64 -19.67
N ALA A 17 5.77 -6.45 -20.53
CA ALA A 17 6.08 -7.87 -20.68
C ALA A 17 7.58 -8.19 -20.89
N PRO A 18 8.38 -7.41 -21.63
CA PRO A 18 9.82 -7.66 -21.75
C PRO A 18 10.63 -7.48 -20.45
N TYR A 19 10.04 -6.89 -19.42
CA TYR A 19 10.71 -6.50 -18.17
C TYR A 19 10.18 -7.23 -16.93
N CYS A 20 9.26 -8.19 -17.09
CA CYS A 20 8.66 -8.93 -15.98
C CYS A 20 8.42 -10.39 -16.33
N ASP A 21 8.48 -11.26 -15.32
CA ASP A 21 8.26 -12.70 -15.49
C ASP A 21 6.77 -13.06 -15.68
N ALA A 22 5.86 -12.20 -15.21
CA ALA A 22 4.42 -12.41 -15.32
C ALA A 22 3.64 -11.09 -15.22
N VAL A 23 2.38 -11.11 -15.64
CA VAL A 23 1.44 -10.01 -15.46
C VAL A 23 0.29 -10.42 -14.55
N ASP A 24 0.20 -9.82 -13.36
CA ASP A 24 -0.90 -10.05 -12.42
C ASP A 24 -2.10 -9.13 -12.68
N ILE A 25 -3.33 -9.65 -12.58
CA ILE A 25 -4.56 -8.86 -12.58
C ILE A 25 -5.09 -8.72 -11.15
N ASN A 26 -5.20 -7.47 -10.69
CA ASN A 26 -5.77 -7.15 -9.39
C ASN A 26 -7.31 -7.18 -9.45
N LEU A 27 -7.89 -8.20 -8.81
CA LEU A 27 -9.33 -8.37 -8.63
C LEU A 27 -9.72 -8.30 -7.13
N GLY A 28 -8.86 -7.70 -6.31
CA GLY A 28 -8.96 -7.74 -4.85
C GLY A 28 -8.92 -6.38 -4.14
N CYS A 29 -8.65 -5.27 -4.83
CA CYS A 29 -8.53 -3.95 -4.21
C CYS A 29 -9.89 -3.35 -3.80
N PRO A 30 -10.14 -3.10 -2.49
CA PRO A 30 -11.43 -2.58 -2.02
C PRO A 30 -11.42 -1.06 -1.75
N GLN A 31 -10.36 -0.37 -2.19
CA GLN A 31 -10.18 1.05 -1.93
C GLN A 31 -11.16 1.91 -2.72
N HIS A 32 -11.45 3.11 -2.23
CA HIS A 32 -12.37 4.04 -2.88
C HIS A 32 -11.94 4.42 -4.29
N ILE A 33 -10.63 4.46 -4.57
CA ILE A 33 -10.13 4.71 -5.93
C ILE A 33 -10.54 3.60 -6.91
N ALA A 34 -10.48 2.34 -6.47
CA ALA A 34 -10.94 1.19 -7.23
C ALA A 34 -12.46 1.20 -7.45
N ARG A 35 -13.22 1.63 -6.44
CA ARG A 35 -14.66 1.86 -6.60
C ARG A 35 -14.97 2.89 -7.67
N ARG A 36 -14.29 4.03 -7.62
CA ARG A 36 -14.50 5.14 -8.55
C ARG A 36 -14.08 4.80 -9.98
N GLY A 37 -13.00 4.03 -10.11
CA GLY A 37 -12.49 3.58 -11.41
C GLY A 37 -13.11 2.29 -11.91
N HIS A 38 -14.02 1.67 -11.14
CA HIS A 38 -14.65 0.37 -11.45
C HIS A 38 -13.63 -0.71 -11.82
N TYR A 39 -12.69 -1.00 -10.90
CA TYR A 39 -11.70 -2.08 -11.04
C TYR A 39 -11.46 -2.76 -9.68
N GLY A 40 -10.58 -3.78 -9.62
CA GLY A 40 -10.27 -4.46 -8.36
C GLY A 40 -11.45 -5.30 -7.87
N SER A 41 -11.73 -5.25 -6.55
CA SER A 41 -12.83 -6.05 -5.98
C SER A 41 -14.23 -5.57 -6.40
N PHE A 42 -14.33 -4.46 -7.14
CA PHE A 42 -15.60 -3.95 -7.67
C PHE A 42 -15.97 -4.60 -9.00
N LEU A 43 -15.09 -5.46 -9.55
CA LEU A 43 -15.40 -6.32 -10.69
C LEU A 43 -15.84 -7.72 -10.28
N MET A 44 -15.79 -8.06 -8.99
CA MET A 44 -16.05 -9.44 -8.52
C MET A 44 -17.39 -9.99 -8.97
N GLU A 45 -18.39 -9.13 -9.19
CA GLU A 45 -19.72 -9.48 -9.70
C GLU A 45 -19.84 -9.51 -11.24
N ASP A 46 -18.85 -9.01 -11.98
CA ASP A 46 -18.80 -8.94 -13.44
C ASP A 46 -17.85 -10.01 -14.02
N TRP A 47 -18.28 -11.26 -13.93
CA TRP A 47 -17.49 -12.41 -14.39
C TRP A 47 -17.20 -12.40 -15.90
N PRO A 48 -18.14 -12.00 -16.79
CA PRO A 48 -17.85 -11.88 -18.22
C PRO A 48 -16.70 -10.92 -18.51
N LEU A 49 -16.66 -9.76 -17.86
CA LEU A 49 -15.57 -8.80 -18.05
C LEU A 49 -14.24 -9.34 -17.51
N ILE A 50 -14.23 -9.97 -16.34
CA ILE A 50 -13.02 -10.60 -15.78
C ILE A 50 -12.49 -11.68 -16.72
N SER A 51 -13.36 -12.58 -17.19
CA SER A 51 -12.99 -13.65 -18.11
C SER A 51 -12.43 -13.09 -19.42
N SER A 52 -13.07 -12.04 -19.97
CA SER A 52 -12.59 -11.36 -21.18
C SER A 52 -11.19 -10.74 -21.00
N MET A 53 -10.94 -10.07 -19.86
CA MET A 53 -9.63 -9.50 -19.56
C MET A 53 -8.53 -10.57 -19.43
N ILE A 54 -8.79 -11.63 -18.64
CA ILE A 54 -7.80 -12.70 -18.42
C ILE A 54 -7.53 -13.45 -19.73
N SER A 55 -8.58 -13.86 -20.45
CA SER A 55 -8.43 -14.62 -21.70
C SER A 55 -7.74 -13.81 -22.80
N THR A 56 -8.02 -12.51 -22.89
CA THR A 56 -7.31 -11.60 -23.80
C THR A 56 -5.81 -11.58 -23.49
N LEU A 57 -5.43 -11.39 -22.22
CA LEU A 57 -4.02 -11.41 -21.84
C LEU A 57 -3.38 -12.78 -22.08
N HIS A 58 -4.04 -13.86 -21.67
CA HIS A 58 -3.52 -15.22 -21.81
C HIS A 58 -3.25 -15.58 -23.28
N LYS A 59 -4.10 -15.10 -24.20
CA LYS A 59 -3.95 -15.34 -25.63
C LYS A 59 -2.81 -14.57 -26.28
N TYR A 60 -2.54 -13.34 -25.84
CA TYR A 60 -1.69 -12.40 -26.57
C TYR A 60 -0.39 -12.01 -25.86
N LEU A 61 -0.24 -12.28 -24.56
CA LEU A 61 1.02 -12.04 -23.87
C LEU A 61 2.01 -13.19 -24.08
N PRO A 62 3.31 -12.88 -24.24
CA PRO A 62 4.37 -13.90 -24.33
C PRO A 62 4.77 -14.47 -22.95
N ILE A 63 4.21 -13.94 -21.86
CA ILE A 63 4.52 -14.30 -20.47
C ILE A 63 3.23 -14.68 -19.72
N PRO A 64 3.33 -15.45 -18.62
CA PRO A 64 2.17 -15.88 -17.85
C PRO A 64 1.29 -14.74 -17.30
N VAL A 65 0.00 -15.02 -17.23
CA VAL A 65 -1.00 -14.16 -16.57
C VAL A 65 -1.37 -14.75 -15.22
N THR A 66 -1.29 -13.95 -14.17
CA THR A 66 -1.72 -14.35 -12.82
C THR A 66 -2.90 -13.49 -12.38
N ALA A 67 -3.65 -13.95 -11.38
CA ALA A 67 -4.76 -13.18 -10.84
C ALA A 67 -4.79 -13.23 -9.32
N LYS A 68 -5.10 -12.07 -8.71
CA LYS A 68 -5.30 -11.95 -7.27
C LYS A 68 -6.72 -11.59 -6.92
N ILE A 69 -7.42 -12.50 -6.24
CA ILE A 69 -8.83 -12.37 -5.86
C ILE A 69 -9.04 -12.17 -4.35
N ARG A 70 -10.26 -11.75 -3.99
CA ARG A 70 -10.84 -11.87 -2.65
C ARG A 70 -11.97 -12.90 -2.65
N VAL A 71 -12.31 -13.41 -1.47
CA VAL A 71 -13.41 -14.37 -1.29
C VAL A 71 -14.78 -13.68 -1.20
N PHE A 72 -15.83 -14.43 -1.51
CA PHE A 72 -17.23 -14.09 -1.24
C PHE A 72 -17.67 -14.56 0.15
N PRO A 73 -18.81 -14.07 0.67
CA PRO A 73 -19.41 -14.63 1.89
C PRO A 73 -19.69 -16.13 1.76
N GLU A 74 -20.24 -16.54 0.62
CA GLU A 74 -20.55 -17.93 0.30
C GLU A 74 -19.28 -18.65 -0.23
N ALA A 75 -19.00 -19.83 0.32
CA ALA A 75 -17.84 -20.62 -0.06
C ALA A 75 -17.97 -21.16 -1.50
N GLU A 76 -19.18 -21.60 -1.86
CA GLU A 76 -19.51 -22.15 -3.18
C GLU A 76 -19.31 -21.10 -4.27
N LYS A 77 -19.74 -19.86 -4.01
CA LYS A 77 -19.53 -18.73 -4.92
C LYS A 77 -18.05 -18.38 -5.06
N THR A 78 -17.29 -18.47 -3.97
CA THR A 78 -15.83 -18.27 -3.98
C THR A 78 -15.15 -19.31 -4.88
N VAL A 79 -15.52 -20.58 -4.74
CA VAL A 79 -14.99 -21.68 -5.55
C VAL A 79 -15.38 -21.53 -7.03
N ALA A 80 -16.64 -21.22 -7.33
CA ALA A 80 -17.10 -20.98 -8.70
C ALA A 80 -16.37 -19.81 -9.36
N TYR A 81 -16.15 -18.73 -8.60
CA TYR A 81 -15.39 -17.58 -9.06
C TYR A 81 -13.92 -17.93 -9.36
N ALA A 82 -13.27 -18.69 -8.48
CA ALA A 82 -11.90 -19.16 -8.71
C ALA A 82 -11.79 -20.06 -9.95
N LYS A 83 -12.74 -20.98 -10.16
CA LYS A 83 -12.80 -21.82 -11.37
C LYS A 83 -12.89 -20.97 -12.63
N MET A 84 -13.79 -20.00 -12.67
CA MET A 84 -13.93 -19.09 -13.82
C MET A 84 -12.63 -18.33 -14.12
N VAL A 85 -11.92 -17.85 -13.09
CA VAL A 85 -10.63 -17.15 -13.26
C VAL A 85 -9.56 -18.06 -13.86
N VAL A 86 -9.49 -19.32 -13.42
CA VAL A 86 -8.55 -20.33 -13.96
C VAL A 86 -8.94 -20.75 -15.39
N GLU A 87 -10.22 -21.02 -15.64
CA GLU A 87 -10.76 -21.35 -16.97
C GLU A 87 -10.53 -20.22 -17.98
N ALA A 88 -10.52 -18.97 -17.54
CA ALA A 88 -10.21 -17.82 -18.38
C ALA A 88 -8.73 -17.74 -18.78
N GLY A 89 -7.83 -18.53 -18.16
CA GLY A 89 -6.42 -18.62 -18.53
C GLY A 89 -5.43 -18.08 -17.49
N ALA A 90 -5.87 -17.79 -16.26
CA ALA A 90 -4.92 -17.43 -15.19
C ALA A 90 -4.07 -18.66 -14.81
N GLN A 91 -2.75 -18.51 -14.79
CA GLN A 91 -1.79 -19.60 -14.59
C GLN A 91 -1.27 -19.69 -13.13
N VAL A 92 -1.51 -18.67 -12.31
CA VAL A 92 -1.35 -18.69 -10.86
C VAL A 92 -2.51 -17.91 -10.24
N LEU A 93 -3.09 -18.43 -9.17
CA LEU A 93 -4.21 -17.80 -8.46
C LEU A 93 -3.80 -17.43 -7.04
N VAL A 94 -3.81 -16.15 -6.72
CA VAL A 94 -3.60 -15.65 -5.35
C VAL A 94 -4.95 -15.39 -4.69
N VAL A 95 -5.26 -16.06 -3.59
CA VAL A 95 -6.55 -15.92 -2.89
C VAL A 95 -6.37 -15.21 -1.57
N HIS A 96 -6.93 -14.01 -1.45
CA HIS A 96 -7.03 -13.32 -0.16
C HIS A 96 -8.31 -13.76 0.56
N GLY A 97 -8.16 -14.43 1.71
CA GLY A 97 -9.28 -14.96 2.51
C GLY A 97 -10.21 -13.93 3.15
N ARG A 98 -10.20 -12.67 2.71
CA ARG A 98 -11.03 -11.59 3.25
C ARG A 98 -12.04 -11.10 2.24
N LEU A 99 -13.24 -10.77 2.72
CA LEU A 99 -14.29 -10.12 1.93
C LEU A 99 -13.87 -8.73 1.46
N ARG A 100 -14.51 -8.20 0.42
CA ARG A 100 -14.30 -6.81 -0.05
C ARG A 100 -14.43 -5.78 1.08
N GLU A 101 -15.44 -5.94 1.94
CA GLU A 101 -15.74 -4.97 3.00
C GLU A 101 -14.76 -5.03 4.19
N MET A 102 -13.98 -6.11 4.30
CA MET A 102 -12.96 -6.28 5.33
C MET A 102 -11.70 -5.48 4.97
N LYS A 103 -11.70 -4.19 5.33
CA LYS A 103 -10.63 -3.23 5.06
C LYS A 103 -10.43 -2.23 6.21
N GLY A 104 -9.23 -1.64 6.27
CA GLY A 104 -8.90 -0.63 7.27
C GLY A 104 -9.00 -1.17 8.69
N HIS A 105 -9.79 -0.53 9.56
CA HIS A 105 -10.03 -1.01 10.92
C HIS A 105 -10.98 -2.22 11.00
N LEU A 106 -11.70 -2.53 9.91
CA LEU A 106 -12.60 -3.68 9.80
C LEU A 106 -11.93 -4.87 9.09
N THR A 107 -10.60 -4.91 9.07
CA THR A 107 -9.82 -5.88 8.29
C THR A 107 -10.05 -7.34 8.70
N GLY A 108 -10.39 -7.62 9.96
CA GLY A 108 -10.72 -8.98 10.43
C GLY A 108 -9.66 -10.05 10.14
N VAL A 109 -10.03 -11.32 10.36
CA VAL A 109 -9.17 -12.49 10.12
C VAL A 109 -9.49 -13.07 8.74
N ALA A 110 -8.47 -13.42 7.97
CA ALA A 110 -8.60 -14.10 6.69
C ALA A 110 -9.10 -15.53 6.92
N ASP A 111 -10.12 -15.91 6.16
CA ASP A 111 -10.72 -17.24 6.19
C ASP A 111 -9.87 -18.20 5.35
N TRP A 112 -8.94 -18.89 6.02
CA TRP A 112 -8.11 -19.92 5.40
C TRP A 112 -8.91 -21.16 4.98
N GLU A 113 -10.09 -21.39 5.55
CA GLU A 113 -10.94 -22.52 5.14
C GLU A 113 -11.49 -22.28 3.73
N LYS A 114 -11.94 -21.06 3.42
CA LYS A 114 -12.32 -20.71 2.04
C LYS A 114 -11.15 -20.82 1.06
N ILE A 115 -9.93 -20.49 1.48
CA ILE A 115 -8.74 -20.66 0.65
C ILE A 115 -8.47 -22.15 0.38
N ARG A 116 -8.57 -23.00 1.41
CA ARG A 116 -8.43 -24.47 1.30
C ARG A 116 -9.43 -25.04 0.28
N LEU A 117 -10.70 -24.64 0.35
CA LEU A 117 -11.73 -25.10 -0.60
C LEU A 117 -11.42 -24.67 -2.05
N VAL A 118 -10.83 -23.49 -2.26
CA VAL A 118 -10.36 -23.08 -3.59
C VAL A 118 -9.18 -23.96 -4.03
N GLN A 119 -8.19 -24.18 -3.16
CA GLN A 119 -7.04 -25.03 -3.46
C GLN A 119 -7.46 -26.45 -3.83
N GLU A 120 -8.40 -27.07 -3.12
CA GLU A 120 -8.94 -28.38 -3.49
C GLU A 120 -9.62 -28.39 -4.86
N ALA A 121 -10.30 -27.29 -5.21
CA ALA A 121 -11.07 -27.19 -6.43
C ALA A 121 -10.23 -26.95 -7.70
N VAL A 122 -9.13 -26.17 -7.61
CA VAL A 122 -8.34 -25.76 -8.79
C VAL A 122 -6.83 -25.96 -8.66
N GLY A 123 -6.32 -26.36 -7.49
CA GLY A 123 -4.88 -26.48 -7.21
C GLY A 123 -4.16 -27.55 -8.04
N HIS A 124 -4.92 -28.51 -8.60
CA HIS A 124 -4.41 -29.50 -9.54
C HIS A 124 -4.23 -28.95 -10.96
N LEU A 125 -4.81 -27.79 -11.28
CA LEU A 125 -4.70 -27.11 -12.57
C LEU A 125 -3.62 -26.03 -12.54
N VAL A 126 -3.58 -25.23 -11.47
CA VAL A 126 -2.66 -24.10 -11.30
C VAL A 126 -2.22 -23.94 -9.83
N PRO A 127 -1.03 -23.41 -9.56
CA PRO A 127 -0.63 -23.08 -8.19
C PRO A 127 -1.58 -22.05 -7.56
N VAL A 128 -2.11 -22.38 -6.38
CA VAL A 128 -2.85 -21.42 -5.54
C VAL A 128 -1.94 -20.90 -4.44
N ILE A 129 -1.91 -19.58 -4.27
CA ILE A 129 -1.13 -18.89 -3.25
C ILE A 129 -2.08 -18.31 -2.20
N ALA A 130 -1.91 -18.71 -0.95
CA ALA A 130 -2.71 -18.21 0.17
C ALA A 130 -2.26 -16.80 0.58
N ASN A 131 -3.20 -15.88 0.78
CA ASN A 131 -2.90 -14.53 1.25
C ASN A 131 -3.81 -14.11 2.40
N GLY A 132 -3.22 -13.42 3.38
CA GLY A 132 -3.90 -12.83 4.53
C GLY A 132 -3.49 -13.48 5.84
N ASN A 133 -3.19 -12.65 6.85
CA ASN A 133 -2.78 -13.06 8.19
C ASN A 133 -1.47 -13.88 8.27
N ILE A 134 -0.52 -13.65 7.35
CA ILE A 134 0.87 -14.11 7.44
C ILE A 134 1.72 -12.99 8.05
N LEU A 135 1.98 -13.05 9.36
CA LEU A 135 2.62 -11.98 10.14
C LEU A 135 3.98 -12.38 10.71
N TYR A 136 4.16 -13.66 11.02
CA TYR A 136 5.43 -14.25 11.45
C TYR A 136 5.85 -15.40 10.54
N HIS A 137 7.09 -15.86 10.71
CA HIS A 137 7.63 -16.99 9.94
C HIS A 137 6.80 -18.25 10.16
N GLU A 138 6.39 -18.52 11.40
CA GLU A 138 5.59 -19.69 11.78
C GLU A 138 4.17 -19.66 11.17
N ASP A 139 3.67 -18.49 10.74
CA ASP A 139 2.41 -18.41 10.03
C ASP A 139 2.50 -19.01 8.62
N VAL A 140 3.71 -19.08 8.03
CA VAL A 140 3.93 -19.68 6.70
C VAL A 140 3.57 -21.15 6.73
N GLU A 141 4.22 -21.93 7.61
CA GLU A 141 4.01 -23.37 7.73
C GLU A 141 2.56 -23.68 8.15
N ARG A 142 2.04 -23.00 9.19
CA ARG A 142 0.65 -23.15 9.63
C ARG A 142 -0.36 -22.89 8.51
N CYS A 143 -0.13 -21.89 7.67
CA CYS A 143 -1.02 -21.59 6.56
C CYS A 143 -0.94 -22.67 5.48
N LEU A 144 0.26 -23.12 5.12
CA LEU A 144 0.45 -24.20 4.14
C LEU A 144 -0.19 -25.51 4.60
N GLU A 145 0.03 -25.91 5.85
CA GLU A 145 -0.59 -27.10 6.44
C GLU A 145 -2.13 -27.02 6.43
N LYS A 146 -2.68 -25.86 6.80
CA LYS A 146 -4.13 -25.68 6.88
C LYS A 146 -4.80 -25.61 5.51
N THR A 147 -4.13 -25.03 4.51
CA THR A 147 -4.73 -24.74 3.20
C THR A 147 -4.35 -25.71 2.11
N GLY A 148 -3.22 -26.42 2.23
CA GLY A 148 -2.62 -27.23 1.17
C GLY A 148 -2.16 -26.41 -0.05
N CYS A 149 -2.07 -25.08 0.07
CA CYS A 149 -1.68 -24.19 -1.03
C CYS A 149 -0.22 -24.41 -1.44
N ALA A 150 0.12 -24.03 -2.67
CA ALA A 150 1.48 -24.14 -3.21
C ALA A 150 2.45 -23.11 -2.59
N GLY A 151 1.92 -22.04 -1.99
CA GLY A 151 2.71 -20.99 -1.37
C GLY A 151 1.86 -20.01 -0.57
N VAL A 152 2.53 -19.06 0.07
CA VAL A 152 1.90 -17.96 0.80
C VAL A 152 2.38 -16.61 0.28
N MET A 153 1.54 -15.59 0.43
CA MET A 153 1.89 -14.20 0.15
C MET A 153 1.67 -13.37 1.43
N SER A 154 2.71 -12.68 1.89
CA SER A 154 2.60 -11.63 2.91
C SER A 154 2.65 -10.24 2.27
N ALA A 155 1.92 -9.29 2.86
CA ALA A 155 1.89 -7.91 2.39
C ALA A 155 2.13 -6.94 3.56
N GLU A 156 1.12 -6.72 4.41
CA GLU A 156 1.25 -5.78 5.54
C GLU A 156 2.35 -6.21 6.51
N GLY A 157 2.49 -7.51 6.82
CA GLY A 157 3.58 -8.02 7.66
C GLY A 157 4.96 -7.71 7.09
N ASN A 158 5.16 -8.00 5.79
CA ASN A 158 6.42 -7.76 5.09
C ASN A 158 6.87 -6.29 5.08
N LEU A 159 5.92 -5.34 5.12
CA LEU A 159 6.26 -3.90 5.19
C LEU A 159 6.95 -3.49 6.49
N TYR A 160 6.64 -4.16 7.61
CA TYR A 160 7.23 -3.87 8.92
C TYR A 160 8.37 -4.83 9.27
N ASN A 161 8.27 -6.07 8.80
CA ASN A 161 9.32 -7.07 8.91
C ASN A 161 9.64 -7.65 7.52
N PRO A 162 10.56 -7.04 6.77
CA PRO A 162 11.07 -7.59 5.51
C PRO A 162 11.68 -8.99 5.62
N ALA A 163 12.07 -9.40 6.82
CA ALA A 163 12.66 -10.71 7.10
C ALA A 163 11.62 -11.76 7.55
N ILE A 164 10.32 -11.55 7.29
CA ILE A 164 9.23 -12.46 7.67
C ILE A 164 9.42 -13.89 7.15
N PHE A 165 10.11 -14.06 6.02
CA PHE A 165 10.40 -15.36 5.42
C PHE A 165 11.67 -16.01 5.98
N THR A 166 12.32 -15.39 6.96
CA THR A 166 13.45 -15.99 7.67
C THR A 166 13.01 -16.40 9.08
N PRO A 167 13.58 -17.48 9.64
CA PRO A 167 13.23 -17.95 10.99
C PRO A 167 13.71 -17.01 12.10
N ASN A 168 14.58 -16.04 11.78
CA ASN A 168 15.17 -15.14 12.75
C ASN A 168 14.38 -13.83 12.84
N HIS A 169 14.49 -13.15 13.98
CA HIS A 169 14.02 -11.77 14.16
C HIS A 169 15.22 -10.82 14.12
N PRO A 170 15.69 -10.41 12.94
CA PRO A 170 16.85 -9.54 12.84
C PRO A 170 16.56 -8.17 13.45
N GLU A 171 17.63 -7.49 13.82
CA GLU A 171 17.56 -6.14 14.34
C GLU A 171 17.00 -5.19 13.27
N SER A 172 16.06 -4.34 13.68
CA SER A 172 15.40 -3.40 12.76
C SER A 172 16.39 -2.44 12.09
N TRP A 173 17.47 -2.07 12.79
CA TRP A 173 18.52 -1.22 12.21
C TRP A 173 19.30 -1.92 11.11
N ARG A 174 19.51 -3.24 11.19
CA ARG A 174 20.23 -4.00 10.17
C ARG A 174 19.43 -4.03 8.87
N LEU A 175 18.13 -4.30 8.97
CA LEU A 175 17.22 -4.22 7.82
C LEU A 175 17.14 -2.81 7.22
N ALA A 176 17.19 -1.78 8.07
CA ALA A 176 17.17 -0.39 7.61
C ALA A 176 18.46 0.01 6.87
N GLU A 177 19.63 -0.42 7.34
CA GLU A 177 20.92 -0.19 6.66
C GLU A 177 20.96 -0.89 5.29
N GLU A 178 20.51 -2.14 5.22
CA GLU A 178 20.41 -2.89 3.95
C GLU A 178 19.43 -2.21 2.98
N TYR A 179 18.24 -1.82 3.48
CA TYR A 179 17.25 -1.11 2.67
C TYR A 179 17.76 0.25 2.17
N LEU A 180 18.50 0.99 2.99
CA LEU A 180 19.09 2.27 2.59
C LEU A 180 20.18 2.07 1.53
N THR A 181 21.00 1.03 1.66
CA THR A 181 22.01 0.67 0.66
C THR A 181 21.37 0.42 -0.71
N ILE A 182 20.30 -0.39 -0.76
CA ILE A 182 19.51 -0.60 -1.98
C ILE A 182 18.94 0.71 -2.52
N CYS A 183 18.47 1.60 -1.64
CA CYS A 183 17.94 2.90 -2.02
C CYS A 183 19.01 3.91 -2.49
N ASP A 184 20.29 3.64 -2.26
CA ASP A 184 21.41 4.44 -2.76
C ASP A 184 21.87 3.94 -4.12
N GLU A 185 21.84 2.62 -4.32
CA GLU A 185 22.11 1.98 -5.61
C GLU A 185 21.03 2.29 -6.65
N LEU A 186 19.78 2.40 -6.20
CA LEU A 186 18.62 2.71 -7.03
C LEU A 186 18.20 4.16 -6.77
N ASP A 187 18.11 5.02 -7.79
CA ASP A 187 17.68 6.43 -7.67
C ASP A 187 16.20 6.55 -7.19
N THR A 188 16.00 6.31 -5.90
CA THR A 188 14.69 6.19 -5.26
C THR A 188 14.25 7.50 -4.63
N LYS A 189 12.95 7.79 -4.72
CA LYS A 189 12.40 9.01 -4.10
C LYS A 189 12.48 8.92 -2.58
N ILE A 190 13.11 9.93 -1.98
CA ILE A 190 13.22 10.20 -0.53
C ILE A 190 11.91 9.96 0.23
N ALA A 191 10.77 10.38 -0.33
CA ALA A 191 9.47 10.22 0.33
C ALA A 191 9.08 8.75 0.55
N TYR A 192 9.44 7.86 -0.37
CA TYR A 192 9.14 6.42 -0.28
C TYR A 192 10.08 5.75 0.71
N THR A 193 11.39 6.02 0.61
CA THR A 193 12.38 5.49 1.55
C THR A 193 12.03 5.87 2.98
N ARG A 194 11.77 7.16 3.24
CA ARG A 194 11.34 7.62 4.58
C ARG A 194 10.08 6.89 5.06
N GLY A 195 9.13 6.67 4.15
CA GLY A 195 7.90 5.92 4.44
C GLY A 195 8.17 4.49 4.91
N HIS A 196 9.10 3.78 4.27
CA HIS A 196 9.51 2.43 4.67
C HIS A 196 10.35 2.41 5.94
N LEU A 197 11.23 3.39 6.17
CA LEU A 197 11.96 3.51 7.44
C LEU A 197 10.99 3.67 8.63
N PHE A 198 9.91 4.44 8.47
CA PHE A 198 8.85 4.51 9.50
C PHE A 198 8.16 3.17 9.78
N LYS A 199 8.17 2.24 8.82
CA LYS A 199 7.61 0.89 8.99
C LYS A 199 8.62 -0.04 9.65
N ILE A 200 9.84 -0.11 9.12
CA ILE A 200 10.93 -0.94 9.66
C ILE A 200 11.21 -0.57 11.13
N PHE A 201 11.30 0.72 11.44
CA PHE A 201 11.55 1.21 12.80
C PHE A 201 10.28 1.39 13.64
N GLN A 202 9.10 0.98 13.17
CA GLN A 202 7.87 1.20 13.92
C GLN A 202 7.95 0.76 15.40
N PRO A 203 8.55 -0.41 15.74
CA PRO A 203 8.62 -0.89 17.13
C PRO A 203 9.40 0.04 18.05
N CYS A 204 10.48 0.65 17.56
CA CYS A 204 11.35 1.49 18.39
C CYS A 204 11.01 2.99 18.36
N LEU A 205 10.35 3.48 17.30
CA LEU A 205 9.99 4.90 17.16
C LEU A 205 8.94 5.38 18.18
N SER A 206 8.23 4.48 18.86
CA SER A 206 7.38 4.83 20.00
C SER A 206 8.17 5.09 21.28
N ILE A 207 9.40 4.59 21.37
CA ILE A 207 10.29 4.75 22.52
C ILE A 207 11.23 5.94 22.25
N HIS A 208 11.91 5.92 21.11
CA HIS A 208 12.82 6.97 20.66
C HIS A 208 12.07 8.07 19.90
N THR A 209 11.17 8.76 20.60
CA THR A 209 10.23 9.74 20.03
C THR A 209 10.90 10.99 19.44
N ASP A 210 12.11 11.32 19.92
CA ASP A 210 12.95 12.38 19.36
C ASP A 210 13.46 12.00 17.96
N LEU A 211 13.97 10.77 17.79
CA LEU A 211 14.42 10.25 16.50
C LEU A 211 13.25 10.01 15.53
N ARG A 212 12.05 9.73 16.04
CA ARG A 212 10.82 9.73 15.22
C ARG A 212 10.54 11.11 14.61
N THR A 213 10.66 12.16 15.40
CA THR A 213 10.49 13.54 14.94
C THR A 213 11.58 13.89 13.92
N GLU A 214 12.83 13.54 14.22
CA GLU A 214 13.97 13.76 13.33
C GLU A 214 13.75 13.07 11.97
N LEU A 215 13.42 11.77 11.97
CA LEU A 215 13.10 10.99 10.76
C LEU A 215 12.00 11.68 9.94
N GLY A 216 10.96 12.18 10.59
CA GLY A 216 9.84 12.86 9.94
C GLY A 216 10.23 14.16 9.22
N LEU A 217 11.27 14.83 9.70
CA LEU A 217 11.78 16.09 9.15
C LEU A 217 12.89 15.88 8.11
N THR A 218 13.47 14.68 8.02
CA THR A 218 14.52 14.37 7.03
C THR A 218 14.03 14.59 5.59
N ASN A 219 14.90 15.20 4.78
CA ASN A 219 14.66 15.52 3.39
C ASN A 219 15.87 15.26 2.48
N SER A 220 16.89 14.56 3.00
CA SER A 220 18.04 14.06 2.23
C SER A 220 18.33 12.61 2.64
N ARG A 221 19.12 11.92 1.81
CA ARG A 221 19.51 10.54 2.07
C ARG A 221 20.49 10.43 3.23
N GLU A 222 21.45 11.34 3.29
CA GLU A 222 22.46 11.44 4.34
C GLU A 222 21.81 11.66 5.70
N ALA A 223 20.76 12.50 5.76
CA ALA A 223 19.99 12.71 6.97
C ALA A 223 19.25 11.43 7.43
N MET A 224 18.78 10.59 6.51
CA MET A 224 18.19 9.29 6.87
C MET A 224 19.23 8.32 7.41
N TRP A 225 20.40 8.24 6.78
CA TRP A 225 21.52 7.45 7.30
C TRP A 225 21.92 7.88 8.71
N GLU A 226 21.99 9.18 8.96
CA GLU A 226 22.33 9.71 10.29
C GLU A 226 21.29 9.33 11.35
N VAL A 227 19.99 9.41 11.04
CA VAL A 227 18.94 8.95 11.94
C VAL A 227 19.02 7.43 12.17
N THR A 228 19.26 6.64 11.12
CA THR A 228 19.46 5.19 11.21
C THR A 228 20.65 4.84 12.11
N ARG A 229 21.78 5.55 11.98
CA ARG A 229 22.97 5.37 12.83
C ARG A 229 22.68 5.69 14.30
N LYS A 230 22.01 6.81 14.58
CA LYS A 230 21.58 7.16 15.94
C LYS A 230 20.62 6.12 16.53
N LEU A 231 19.68 5.61 15.74
CA LEU A 231 18.77 4.55 16.17
C LEU A 231 19.56 3.28 16.48
N LYS A 232 20.46 2.85 15.59
CA LYS A 232 21.34 1.68 15.80
C LYS A 232 22.08 1.76 17.14
N GLU A 233 22.75 2.87 17.42
CA GLU A 233 23.46 3.06 18.70
C GLU A 233 22.55 2.91 19.91
N ARG A 234 21.34 3.48 19.87
CA ARG A 234 20.37 3.36 20.97
C ARG A 234 19.80 1.96 21.09
N LEU A 235 19.52 1.29 19.99
CA LEU A 235 18.97 -0.07 20.00
C LEU A 235 19.97 -1.10 20.52
N ILE A 236 21.25 -0.97 20.16
CA ILE A 236 22.33 -1.81 20.71
C ILE A 236 22.43 -1.58 22.22
N LYS A 237 22.40 -0.32 22.66
CA LYS A 237 22.41 -0.01 24.10
C LYS A 237 21.18 -0.56 24.83
N ASP A 238 19.99 -0.42 24.25
CA ASP A 238 18.75 -0.95 24.84
C ASP A 238 18.81 -2.48 25.02
N GLU A 239 19.41 -3.18 24.05
CA GLU A 239 19.65 -4.62 24.11
C GLU A 239 20.65 -4.99 25.22
N GLU A 240 21.77 -4.27 25.31
CA GLU A 240 22.78 -4.45 26.38
C GLU A 240 22.20 -4.20 27.77
N ASP A 241 21.46 -3.11 27.95
CA ASP A 241 20.79 -2.75 29.21
C ASP A 241 19.71 -3.78 29.59
N SER A 242 19.03 -4.37 28.60
CA SER A 242 18.07 -5.47 28.81
C SER A 242 18.76 -6.76 29.27
N LYS A 243 19.89 -7.13 28.63
CA LYS A 243 20.74 -8.27 29.02
C LYS A 243 21.27 -8.11 30.45
N GLN A 244 21.74 -6.92 30.82
CA GLN A 244 22.22 -6.63 32.19
C GLN A 244 21.11 -6.75 33.24
N ARG A 245 19.87 -6.41 32.89
CA ARG A 245 18.69 -6.58 33.77
C ARG A 245 18.18 -8.01 33.84
N GLY A 246 18.75 -8.94 33.05
CA GLY A 246 18.32 -10.34 33.00
C GLY A 246 16.94 -10.52 32.38
N GLU A 247 16.50 -9.61 31.51
CA GLU A 247 15.23 -9.74 30.82
C GLU A 247 15.32 -10.84 29.73
N SER A 248 14.36 -11.76 29.71
CA SER A 248 14.19 -12.75 28.64
C SER A 248 12.83 -12.57 28.00
N PHE A 249 12.78 -12.56 26.67
CA PHE A 249 11.56 -12.46 25.85
C PHE A 249 11.06 -13.81 25.36
N GLU A 250 11.81 -14.88 25.62
CA GLU A 250 11.50 -16.23 25.16
C GLU A 250 10.18 -16.74 25.75
N GLY A 251 9.31 -17.30 24.90
CA GLY A 251 8.01 -17.84 25.29
C GLY A 251 6.98 -16.80 25.77
N ARG A 252 7.30 -15.50 25.77
CA ARG A 252 6.34 -14.46 26.16
C ARG A 252 5.32 -14.22 25.07
N VAL A 253 4.05 -14.25 25.43
CA VAL A 253 2.94 -13.93 24.52
C VAL A 253 2.06 -12.83 25.11
N ASN A 254 1.48 -12.01 24.24
CA ASN A 254 0.48 -11.01 24.65
C ASN A 254 -0.90 -11.64 24.82
N ASP A 255 -1.89 -10.83 25.24
CA ASP A 255 -3.28 -11.27 25.47
C ASP A 255 -3.97 -11.88 24.23
N LYS A 256 -3.37 -11.71 23.04
CA LYS A 256 -3.88 -12.25 21.77
C LYS A 256 -3.08 -13.48 21.30
N GLY A 257 -2.16 -13.99 22.13
CA GLY A 257 -1.33 -15.15 21.81
C GLY A 257 -0.18 -14.87 20.85
N PHE A 258 0.15 -13.60 20.55
CA PHE A 258 1.30 -13.28 19.70
C PHE A 258 2.57 -13.11 20.53
N PRO A 259 3.75 -13.51 20.00
CA PRO A 259 5.04 -13.30 20.67
C PRO A 259 5.25 -11.84 21.07
N ILE A 260 5.79 -11.63 22.28
CA ILE A 260 6.27 -10.32 22.74
C ILE A 260 7.76 -10.24 22.40
N LEU A 261 8.07 -9.47 21.37
CA LEU A 261 9.44 -9.27 20.92
C LEU A 261 9.99 -7.94 21.44
N PRO A 262 11.31 -7.85 21.70
CA PRO A 262 11.91 -6.59 22.10
C PRO A 262 11.82 -5.54 20.98
N HIS A 263 11.84 -4.25 21.35
CA HIS A 263 11.62 -3.18 20.38
C HIS A 263 12.78 -2.95 19.41
N TRP A 264 13.96 -3.55 19.64
CA TRP A 264 15.09 -3.46 18.73
C TRP A 264 15.02 -4.43 17.54
N VAL A 265 14.15 -5.44 17.58
CA VAL A 265 13.97 -6.39 16.47
C VAL A 265 12.80 -6.03 15.56
N ALA A 266 12.93 -6.41 14.29
CA ALA A 266 11.87 -6.28 13.30
C ALA A 266 10.68 -7.19 13.65
N GLN A 267 9.46 -6.66 13.58
CA GLN A 267 8.25 -7.37 13.97
C GLN A 267 7.03 -6.80 13.24
N PRO A 268 5.97 -7.60 13.04
CA PRO A 268 4.76 -7.15 12.37
C PRO A 268 4.02 -6.08 13.18
N TYR A 269 3.27 -5.22 12.49
CA TYR A 269 2.39 -4.24 13.13
C TYR A 269 0.96 -4.76 13.25
N PHE A 270 0.45 -4.74 14.47
CA PHE A 270 -0.96 -5.06 14.76
C PHE A 270 -1.79 -3.79 14.81
N ARG A 271 -2.73 -3.66 13.86
CA ARG A 271 -3.68 -2.54 13.84
C ARG A 271 -4.61 -2.64 15.05
N GLN A 272 -4.60 -1.61 15.89
CA GLN A 272 -5.52 -1.50 17.00
C GLN A 272 -6.95 -1.19 16.51
N PRO A 273 -8.00 -1.75 17.16
CA PRO A 273 -9.37 -1.36 16.89
C PRO A 273 -9.54 0.13 17.20
N MET A 274 -10.43 0.80 16.45
CA MET A 274 -10.80 2.17 16.82
C MET A 274 -11.54 2.14 18.17
N PRO A 275 -11.41 3.19 18.99
CA PRO A 275 -12.27 3.38 20.15
C PRO A 275 -13.75 3.28 19.73
N PRO A 276 -14.64 2.72 20.59
CA PRO A 276 -16.06 2.66 20.29
C PRO A 276 -16.59 4.05 19.91
N GLN A 277 -17.22 4.15 18.75
CA GLN A 277 -18.01 5.33 18.40
C GLN A 277 -19.40 5.13 19.01
N ASP A 278 -19.83 6.01 19.91
CA ASP A 278 -21.17 5.93 20.51
C ASP A 278 -22.25 5.89 19.43
N GLN A 279 -22.86 4.72 19.26
CA GLN A 279 -23.97 4.50 18.33
C GLN A 279 -25.24 5.07 18.96
N LYS A 280 -25.66 6.27 18.56
CA LYS A 280 -27.07 6.65 18.72
C LYS A 280 -27.90 5.84 17.72
N LYS A 281 -28.59 4.81 18.23
CA LYS A 281 -29.67 4.10 17.55
C LYS A 281 -30.77 5.09 17.15
N SER A 282 -31.22 5.04 15.90
CA SER A 282 -32.56 5.48 15.50
C SER A 282 -33.20 4.35 14.70
N GLU A 283 -34.19 3.71 15.31
CA GLU A 283 -35.11 2.78 14.65
C GLU A 283 -36.10 3.58 13.77
N GLY A 284 -36.40 3.08 12.57
CA GLY A 284 -37.43 3.64 11.67
C GLY A 284 -36.95 3.73 10.21
N GLY A 285 -37.49 2.87 9.35
CA GLY A 285 -37.08 2.73 7.93
C GLY A 285 -37.51 3.87 7.01
N GLY A 286 -36.79 3.98 5.89
CA GLY A 286 -37.09 4.85 4.74
C GLY A 286 -35.81 5.24 3.99
N GLU A 287 -35.71 4.87 2.71
CA GLU A 287 -34.61 5.26 1.80
C GLU A 287 -34.48 6.79 1.70
N ALA A 288 -33.30 7.35 2.04
CA ALA A 288 -32.68 8.51 1.37
C ALA A 288 -31.33 8.90 2.01
N ALA A 289 -30.36 9.11 1.12
CA ALA A 289 -29.13 9.92 1.20
C ALA A 289 -28.66 10.44 2.59
N LEU A 290 -27.46 10.00 3.02
CA LEU A 290 -26.77 10.58 4.17
C LEU A 290 -25.97 11.84 3.80
N THR A 291 -26.66 12.98 3.82
CA THR A 291 -26.09 14.32 4.02
C THR A 291 -25.74 14.52 5.50
N SER A 292 -24.49 14.86 5.81
CA SER A 292 -24.07 15.21 7.17
C SER A 292 -24.16 16.72 7.36
N THR A 293 -25.15 17.17 8.15
CA THR A 293 -25.23 18.53 8.68
C THR A 293 -25.48 18.51 10.18
N LYS A 294 -24.60 19.26 10.88
CA LYS A 294 -24.78 20.08 12.09
C LYS A 294 -25.38 19.45 13.36
N ARG A 295 -24.61 19.58 14.45
CA ARG A 295 -25.16 19.94 15.75
C ARG A 295 -24.86 21.42 16.02
N THR A 296 -25.93 22.14 16.31
CA THR A 296 -25.99 23.50 16.84
C THR A 296 -25.73 23.51 18.34
N ALA A 297 -25.14 24.60 18.82
CA ALA A 297 -25.35 25.12 20.16
C ALA A 297 -25.34 26.66 20.06
N GLU A 298 -26.54 27.23 20.04
CA GLU A 298 -26.88 28.58 20.53
C GLU A 298 -26.66 28.61 22.07
N ALA A 299 -26.52 29.71 22.79
CA ALA A 299 -26.28 31.12 22.55
C ALA A 299 -25.92 31.71 23.92
N SER A 300 -25.20 32.84 23.91
CA SER A 300 -25.51 34.08 24.67
C SER A 300 -24.26 34.79 25.19
N GLY A 301 -24.25 36.11 24.99
CA GLY A 301 -23.70 37.04 25.98
C GLY A 301 -22.57 37.95 25.53
N HIS A 302 -22.96 39.10 24.96
CA HIS A 302 -22.33 40.43 25.13
C HIS A 302 -21.05 40.79 24.37
N ARG A 303 -21.28 41.44 23.21
CA ARG A 303 -21.12 42.89 22.97
C ARG A 303 -19.93 43.61 23.61
N GLU A 304 -19.14 44.24 22.75
CA GLU A 304 -19.02 45.71 22.55
C GLU A 304 -17.59 45.96 22.02
N ASP A 305 -17.45 46.24 20.73
CA ASP A 305 -17.50 47.58 20.12
C ASP A 305 -16.11 48.23 20.22
N GLU A 306 -15.43 48.33 19.08
CA GLU A 306 -15.21 49.62 18.38
C GLU A 306 -13.78 50.11 18.72
N GLU A 307 -13.00 50.79 17.88
CA GLU A 307 -13.29 51.52 16.66
C GLU A 307 -11.95 51.79 15.92
N HIS A 308 -12.03 51.69 14.60
CA HIS A 308 -11.40 52.50 13.54
C HIS A 308 -10.18 53.42 13.82
N GLY A 309 -9.18 53.32 12.93
CA GLY A 309 -8.31 54.44 12.56
C GLY A 309 -7.23 54.08 11.52
N PRO A 310 -7.06 54.81 10.38
CA PRO A 310 -6.42 54.27 9.18
C PRO A 310 -4.98 54.75 8.88
N ILE A 311 -4.21 53.85 8.25
CA ILE A 311 -3.29 54.03 7.10
C ILE A 311 -2.24 55.15 7.15
N VAL A 312 -0.93 54.81 7.09
CA VAL A 312 0.04 55.30 6.06
C VAL A 312 1.18 54.28 5.87
N LYS A 313 1.49 53.95 4.61
CA LYS A 313 2.62 53.11 4.18
C LYS A 313 3.94 53.90 4.15
N ILE A 314 5.00 53.35 4.74
CA ILE A 314 6.40 53.71 4.43
C ILE A 314 7.19 52.40 4.27
N LYS A 315 7.82 52.19 3.11
CA LYS A 315 8.98 51.28 2.90
C LYS A 315 10.21 52.20 2.87
N PRO A 316 11.41 51.85 3.38
CA PRO A 316 12.12 50.62 2.99
C PRO A 316 13.09 50.03 4.05
N SER A 317 13.70 48.88 3.75
CA SER A 317 15.11 48.52 4.06
C SER A 317 15.30 47.03 4.37
N LYS A 318 16.29 46.43 3.71
CA LYS A 318 16.76 45.06 3.89
C LYS A 318 17.43 44.94 5.27
N ASN A 319 17.08 43.96 6.10
CA ASN A 319 18.00 43.44 7.12
C ASN A 319 17.60 42.08 7.74
N LYS A 320 18.65 41.27 7.94
CA LYS A 320 18.89 40.16 8.89
C LYS A 320 17.79 39.08 9.07
N LYS A 321 18.16 37.83 8.75
CA LYS A 321 17.39 36.61 9.10
C LYS A 321 17.25 36.51 10.62
N VAL A 322 16.05 36.82 11.13
CA VAL A 322 15.62 36.57 12.50
C VAL A 322 15.21 35.10 12.62
N LYS A 323 15.60 34.43 13.72
CA LYS A 323 15.11 33.08 14.07
C LYS A 323 13.59 33.12 14.20
N VAL A 324 12.87 32.43 13.31
CA VAL A 324 11.40 32.41 13.30
C VAL A 324 10.91 31.41 14.35
N ALA A 325 10.05 31.87 15.25
CA ALA A 325 9.37 31.06 16.27
C ALA A 325 8.53 29.93 15.62
N PRO A 326 8.27 28.82 16.33
CA PRO A 326 7.54 27.68 15.76
C PRO A 326 6.15 28.11 15.28
N SER A 327 5.88 27.94 13.98
CA SER A 327 4.65 28.34 13.32
C SER A 327 3.52 27.36 13.61
N ILE A 328 3.05 27.35 14.86
CA ILE A 328 1.91 26.53 15.31
C ILE A 328 0.61 27.12 14.74
N CYS A 329 -0.28 26.25 14.28
CA CYS A 329 -1.55 26.60 13.65
C CYS A 329 -2.35 27.56 14.53
N ASN A 330 -2.92 28.60 13.91
CA ASN A 330 -3.80 29.57 14.56
C ASN A 330 -5.18 29.01 14.96
N ASP A 331 -5.32 27.70 15.06
CA ASP A 331 -6.51 27.05 15.60
C ASP A 331 -6.14 26.55 16.99
N ALA A 332 -6.79 27.10 18.02
CA ALA A 332 -6.43 26.87 19.42
C ALA A 332 -6.46 25.39 19.85
N LYS A 333 -7.15 24.52 19.09
CA LYS A 333 -7.22 23.08 19.33
C LYS A 333 -6.24 22.26 18.47
N CYS A 334 -5.42 22.94 17.67
CA CYS A 334 -4.57 22.32 16.66
C CYS A 334 -3.09 22.59 16.96
N GLN A 335 -2.34 21.51 17.21
CA GLN A 335 -0.89 21.59 17.46
C GLN A 335 -0.06 21.49 16.17
N ASN A 336 -0.69 21.37 15.00
CA ASN A 336 0.00 21.24 13.72
C ASN A 336 0.69 22.55 13.33
N SER A 337 1.80 22.48 12.59
CA SER A 337 2.41 23.69 12.04
C SER A 337 1.67 24.22 10.81
N PHE A 338 1.67 25.54 10.58
CA PHE A 338 1.13 26.16 9.38
C PHE A 338 2.24 26.53 8.37
N SER A 339 1.87 26.53 7.08
CA SER A 339 2.71 27.05 6.01
C SER A 339 2.76 28.58 6.11
N PRO A 340 3.93 29.24 6.11
CA PRO A 340 4.01 30.71 6.14
C PRO A 340 3.36 31.38 4.91
N LYS A 341 3.05 30.61 3.84
CA LYS A 341 2.30 31.07 2.67
C LYS A 341 0.77 31.01 2.87
N CYS A 342 0.29 30.46 3.98
CA CYS A 342 -1.11 30.40 4.34
C CYS A 342 -1.56 31.76 4.88
N ILE A 343 -2.48 32.42 4.17
CA ILE A 343 -3.02 33.72 4.56
C ILE A 343 -3.80 33.68 5.88
N TYR A 344 -4.27 32.48 6.27
CA TYR A 344 -5.00 32.23 7.50
C TYR A 344 -4.12 31.79 8.68
N GLN A 345 -2.81 31.64 8.46
CA GLN A 345 -1.85 31.15 9.46
C GLN A 345 -2.28 29.82 10.13
N MET A 346 -3.01 29.01 9.36
CA MET A 346 -3.52 27.71 9.80
C MET A 346 -2.86 26.57 9.05
N CYS A 347 -2.73 25.41 9.69
CA CYS A 347 -2.33 24.19 9.01
C CYS A 347 -3.29 23.87 7.86
N LYS A 348 -2.86 23.00 6.93
CA LYS A 348 -3.68 22.65 5.75
C LYS A 348 -5.10 22.17 6.11
N GLY A 349 -5.26 21.45 7.21
CA GLY A 349 -6.56 20.97 7.69
C GLY A 349 -7.45 22.11 8.17
N CYS A 350 -7.00 22.85 9.19
CA CYS A 350 -7.74 23.97 9.77
C CYS A 350 -8.00 25.08 8.74
N CYS A 351 -7.03 25.39 7.88
CA CYS A 351 -7.20 26.38 6.82
C CYS A 351 -8.30 25.98 5.83
N ARG A 352 -8.45 24.70 5.52
CA ARG A 352 -9.51 24.24 4.62
C ARG A 352 -10.88 24.22 5.29
N LEU A 353 -10.93 23.88 6.57
CA LEU A 353 -12.15 23.98 7.37
C LEU A 353 -12.58 25.44 7.51
N HIS A 354 -11.62 26.34 7.75
CA HIS A 354 -11.81 27.78 7.83
C HIS A 354 -12.35 28.38 6.53
N GLN A 355 -11.73 28.05 5.40
CA GLN A 355 -12.21 28.45 4.07
C GLN A 355 -13.63 27.93 3.77
N ARG A 356 -13.96 26.70 4.18
CA ARG A 356 -15.32 26.13 4.01
C ARG A 356 -16.35 26.76 4.95
N ALA A 357 -15.98 27.04 6.19
CA ALA A 357 -16.88 27.66 7.17
C ALA A 357 -17.26 29.10 6.80
N ARG A 358 -16.37 29.79 6.08
CA ARG A 358 -16.56 31.18 5.62
C ARG A 358 -16.97 31.31 4.16
N ASP A 359 -17.12 30.19 3.45
CA ASP A 359 -17.34 30.13 2.00
C ASP A 359 -16.36 31.01 1.19
N GLN A 360 -15.13 31.12 1.68
CA GLN A 360 -14.05 31.92 1.09
C GLN A 360 -12.90 30.99 0.72
N PHE A 361 -12.69 30.77 -0.58
CA PHE A 361 -11.71 29.80 -1.12
C PHE A 361 -10.48 30.48 -1.74
N ASP A 362 -9.94 31.44 -1.01
CA ASP A 362 -8.95 32.41 -1.47
C ASP A 362 -7.53 32.10 -0.98
N CYS A 363 -7.30 31.06 -0.16
CA CYS A 363 -5.96 30.75 0.31
C CYS A 363 -5.10 30.14 -0.80
N PRO A 364 -4.09 30.86 -1.34
CA PRO A 364 -3.27 30.35 -2.43
C PRO A 364 -2.39 29.17 -1.99
N SER A 365 -2.06 29.07 -0.70
CA SER A 365 -1.29 27.95 -0.15
C SER A 365 -2.14 26.69 0.09
N HIS A 366 -3.46 26.80 0.24
CA HIS A 366 -4.36 25.68 0.54
C HIS A 366 -5.66 25.73 -0.28
N PRO A 367 -5.59 25.73 -1.62
CA PRO A 367 -6.77 25.86 -2.47
C PRO A 367 -7.75 24.70 -2.27
N ILE A 368 -9.04 25.02 -2.41
CA ILE A 368 -10.16 24.06 -2.40
C ILE A 368 -10.84 24.12 -3.76
N ASN A 369 -10.56 23.14 -4.61
CA ASN A 369 -11.04 23.12 -6.00
C ASN A 369 -12.51 22.62 -6.14
N SER A 370 -13.24 22.40 -5.04
CA SER A 370 -14.53 21.71 -5.06
C SER A 370 -15.73 22.59 -5.45
N VAL A 371 -15.55 23.87 -5.75
CA VAL A 371 -16.68 24.79 -6.10
C VAL A 371 -16.55 25.40 -7.51
N ARG A 372 -15.51 25.05 -8.29
CA ARG A 372 -15.37 25.52 -9.69
C ARG A 372 -15.93 24.57 -10.76
N LYS A 373 -16.55 23.45 -10.37
CA LYS A 373 -17.17 22.52 -11.32
C LYS A 373 -18.63 22.90 -11.54
N ASP A 374 -18.90 23.94 -12.33
CA ASP A 374 -20.21 24.06 -12.99
C ASP A 374 -20.26 24.98 -14.22
N LYS A 375 -19.14 25.44 -14.77
CA LYS A 375 -19.15 26.12 -16.06
C LYS A 375 -17.99 25.61 -16.93
N GLN A 376 -18.35 25.10 -18.10
CA GLN A 376 -17.52 24.50 -19.16
C GLN A 376 -17.28 22.97 -19.06
N ARG A 377 -18.34 22.19 -19.31
CA ARG A 377 -18.19 20.94 -20.08
C ARG A 377 -18.17 21.34 -21.56
N LEU A 378 -17.01 21.21 -22.21
CA LEU A 378 -16.98 21.13 -23.68
C LEU A 378 -17.56 19.77 -24.10
N PRO A 379 -18.30 19.69 -25.21
CA PRO A 379 -18.91 18.45 -25.66
C PRO A 379 -17.85 17.39 -25.98
N ARG A 380 -18.14 16.13 -25.65
CA ARG A 380 -17.34 14.96 -26.03
C ARG A 380 -17.37 14.83 -27.55
N VAL A 381 -16.20 14.73 -28.17
CA VAL A 381 -16.05 14.31 -29.57
C VAL A 381 -16.16 12.79 -29.59
N ASP A 382 -17.02 12.29 -30.47
CA ASP A 382 -17.28 10.87 -30.71
C ASP A 382 -16.01 10.18 -31.26
N SER A 383 -15.64 9.03 -30.72
CA SER A 383 -14.37 8.34 -30.99
C SER A 383 -14.39 7.51 -32.28
N GLN A 384 -15.04 7.99 -33.34
CA GLN A 384 -15.03 7.32 -34.66
C GLN A 384 -14.25 8.05 -35.76
N GLU A 385 -13.63 9.21 -35.48
CA GLU A 385 -12.85 9.97 -36.49
C GLU A 385 -11.34 10.07 -36.23
N ALA A 386 -10.76 9.23 -35.36
CA ALA A 386 -9.30 9.13 -35.18
C ALA A 386 -8.70 7.85 -35.78
N ILE A 387 -9.36 7.30 -36.81
CA ILE A 387 -8.79 6.26 -37.68
C ILE A 387 -8.33 6.98 -38.95
N GLY A 388 -7.03 7.23 -39.04
CA GLY A 388 -6.41 7.75 -40.26
C GLY A 388 -5.10 8.46 -39.97
N LEU A 389 -4.03 7.94 -40.58
CA LEU A 389 -2.65 8.48 -40.58
C LEU A 389 -1.78 8.16 -39.36
N VAL A 390 -1.25 6.93 -39.30
CA VAL A 390 0.21 6.70 -39.41
C VAL A 390 0.39 5.32 -40.07
N ALA A 391 0.39 5.31 -41.40
CA ALA A 391 0.92 4.19 -42.17
C ALA A 391 2.37 4.52 -42.55
N LEU A 392 3.23 3.51 -42.44
CA LEU A 392 4.40 3.26 -43.26
C LEU A 392 5.44 4.40 -43.37
N GLU A 393 6.58 4.22 -42.70
CA GLU A 393 7.92 4.37 -43.31
C GLU A 393 9.00 4.08 -42.26
N GLY A 394 10.00 3.26 -42.61
CA GLY A 394 11.24 3.12 -41.82
C GLY A 394 11.74 1.70 -41.59
N MET A 395 12.04 0.98 -42.67
CA MET A 395 12.88 -0.22 -42.66
C MET A 395 14.30 0.12 -42.15
N PHE A 396 14.88 -0.72 -41.29
CA PHE A 396 16.31 -1.09 -41.37
C PHE A 396 16.50 -2.50 -40.81
N VAL A 397 16.71 -3.44 -41.74
CA VAL A 397 17.30 -4.75 -41.52
C VAL A 397 18.77 -4.62 -41.90
N ASN A 398 19.69 -5.22 -41.16
CA ASN A 398 20.93 -5.70 -41.75
C ASN A 398 21.28 -7.09 -41.15
N PRO A 399 21.63 -8.10 -41.98
CA PRO A 399 21.82 -9.49 -41.60
C PRO A 399 23.31 -9.86 -41.40
N GLN A 400 23.56 -11.14 -41.09
CA GLN A 400 24.86 -11.84 -40.87
C GLN A 400 25.27 -11.80 -39.38
N ASP A 401 25.38 -12.92 -38.66
CA ASP A 401 26.08 -14.16 -39.01
C ASP A 401 25.30 -15.45 -38.69
N GLU A 402 25.38 -16.40 -39.62
CA GLU A 402 25.09 -17.83 -39.42
C GLU A 402 26.36 -18.52 -38.92
N GLU A 403 26.31 -19.20 -37.77
CA GLU A 403 27.15 -20.38 -37.54
C GLU A 403 26.31 -21.51 -36.95
N VAL A 404 26.23 -22.57 -37.74
CA VAL A 404 25.69 -23.89 -37.43
C VAL A 404 26.78 -24.68 -36.70
N VAL A 405 26.50 -25.19 -35.50
CA VAL A 405 27.27 -26.31 -34.93
C VAL A 405 26.31 -27.40 -34.47
N THR A 406 26.53 -28.57 -35.05
CA THR A 406 25.80 -29.83 -34.90
C THR A 406 26.14 -30.59 -33.61
N HIS A 407 25.18 -31.40 -33.18
CA HIS A 407 25.22 -32.43 -32.13
C HIS A 407 26.55 -33.16 -31.89
N HIS A 408 26.89 -33.34 -30.60
CA HIS A 408 27.52 -34.56 -30.11
C HIS A 408 26.90 -34.99 -28.77
N ASP A 409 26.27 -36.17 -28.82
CA ASP A 409 26.02 -37.06 -27.69
C ASP A 409 27.35 -37.45 -27.03
N HIS A 410 27.39 -37.49 -25.70
CA HIS A 410 28.00 -38.57 -24.92
C HIS A 410 27.82 -38.33 -23.41
N GLY A 411 27.38 -39.39 -22.70
CA GLY A 411 27.81 -39.64 -21.32
C GLY A 411 26.73 -39.55 -20.25
N VAL A 412 25.95 -40.62 -20.11
CA VAL A 412 25.21 -40.93 -18.89
C VAL A 412 26.22 -41.18 -17.76
N GLN A 413 26.23 -40.31 -16.75
CA GLN A 413 26.80 -40.62 -15.44
C GLN A 413 25.68 -40.51 -14.40
N GLN A 414 25.46 -41.61 -13.69
CA GLN A 414 24.53 -41.71 -12.56
C GLN A 414 25.11 -40.90 -11.40
N GLU A 415 24.59 -39.69 -11.18
CA GLU A 415 24.79 -38.97 -9.93
C GLU A 415 23.79 -39.48 -8.88
N GLN A 416 24.33 -39.87 -7.73
CA GLN A 416 23.57 -40.28 -6.56
C GLN A 416 22.77 -39.08 -6.04
N GLU A 417 21.45 -39.18 -6.03
CA GLU A 417 20.54 -38.19 -5.44
C GLU A 417 20.86 -38.01 -3.95
N GLN A 418 21.47 -36.88 -3.61
CA GLN A 418 21.38 -36.32 -2.28
C GLN A 418 19.98 -35.71 -2.10
N PRO A 419 19.37 -35.75 -0.90
CA PRO A 419 18.04 -35.20 -0.70
C PRO A 419 18.08 -33.70 -1.04
N GLU A 420 17.36 -33.31 -2.10
CA GLU A 420 17.17 -31.91 -2.47
C GLU A 420 16.69 -31.14 -1.23
N GLN A 421 17.55 -30.26 -0.72
CA GLN A 421 17.06 -29.14 0.08
C GLN A 421 16.05 -28.42 -0.81
N LYS A 422 14.75 -28.51 -0.46
CA LYS A 422 13.71 -27.71 -1.11
C LYS A 422 14.17 -26.26 -1.06
N GLN A 423 14.66 -25.76 -2.18
CA GLN A 423 15.10 -24.39 -2.29
C GLN A 423 13.83 -23.55 -2.18
N GLU A 424 13.68 -22.85 -1.06
CA GLU A 424 12.57 -21.90 -0.88
C GLU A 424 12.70 -20.81 -1.94
N ARG A 425 11.83 -20.85 -2.94
CA ARG A 425 11.82 -19.85 -4.02
C ARG A 425 10.87 -18.72 -3.62
N CYS A 426 11.42 -17.55 -3.33
CA CYS A 426 10.64 -16.34 -3.14
C CYS A 426 10.30 -15.75 -4.52
N LEU A 427 9.01 -15.73 -4.87
CA LEU A 427 8.50 -15.03 -6.04
C LEU A 427 8.00 -13.65 -5.61
N ILE A 428 8.54 -12.59 -6.22
CA ILE A 428 7.98 -11.24 -6.08
C ILE A 428 6.89 -11.10 -7.15
N LEU A 429 5.64 -11.35 -6.74
CA LEU A 429 4.43 -11.19 -7.59
C LEU A 429 3.85 -9.78 -7.52
#